data_AF-B8CXV2-F1
#
_entry.id   AF-B8CXV2-F1
#
_cell.length_a   1.000
_cell.length_b   1.000
_cell.length_c   1.000
_cell.angle_alpha   90.00
_cell.angle_beta   90.00
_cell.angle_gamma   90.00
#
_symmetry.space_group_name_H-M   'P 1'
#
loop_
_entity.id
_entity.type
_entity.pdbx_description
1 polymer ?
#
loop_
_entity_poly.entity_id
_entity_poly.type
_entity_poly.pdbx_seq_one_letter_code
_entity_poly.pdbx_strand_id
1 'polypeptide(L)'
;MQKKLTLSINEDLIEFAHVFSKKTNQSISHIVEEYLNELKKQENNPDKNNFKPKINKLYGAFESQPIPDKKELRRNFHEKNYN
;
A
#
# COMPACT_ATOMS: atom_id res chain seq x y z
N MET A 1 -21.56 -7.98 13.42
CA MET A 1 -21.17 -9.14 14.26
C MET A 1 -19.68 -9.35 14.11
N GLN A 2 -18.95 -9.48 15.22
CA GLN A 2 -17.54 -9.87 15.20
C GLN A 2 -17.46 -11.39 14.99
N LYS A 3 -16.71 -11.84 13.97
CA LYS A 3 -16.50 -13.27 13.68
C LYS A 3 -15.03 -13.60 13.85
N LYS A 4 -14.72 -14.80 14.37
CA LYS A 4 -13.35 -15.28 14.49
C LYS A 4 -12.91 -15.93 13.18
N LEU A 5 -11.70 -15.58 12.72
CA LEU A 5 -11.05 -16.19 11.57
C LEU A 5 -9.84 -16.98 12.08
N THR A 6 -9.79 -18.28 11.81
CA THR A 6 -8.65 -19.14 12.13
C THR A 6 -7.86 -19.39 10.85
N LEU A 7 -6.54 -19.20 10.90
CA LEU A 7 -5.64 -19.35 9.77
C LEU A 7 -4.64 -20.47 10.06
N SER A 8 -4.34 -21.29 9.05
CA SER A 8 -3.22 -22.23 9.09
C SER A 8 -2.00 -21.55 8.45
N ILE A 9 -0.91 -21.45 9.18
CA ILE A 9 0.29 -20.72 8.79
C ILE A 9 1.52 -21.45 9.34
N ASN A 10 2.68 -21.26 8.72
CA ASN A 10 3.94 -21.87 9.14
C ASN A 10 4.35 -21.38 10.55
N GLU A 11 4.94 -22.27 11.33
CA GLU A 11 5.34 -22.02 12.72
C GLU A 11 6.34 -20.87 12.87
N ASP A 12 7.38 -20.83 12.03
CA ASP A 12 8.36 -19.74 11.99
C ASP A 12 7.69 -18.35 11.79
N LEU A 13 6.59 -18.32 11.04
CA LEU A 13 5.87 -17.10 10.72
C LEU A 13 4.97 -16.67 11.89
N ILE A 14 4.43 -17.63 12.65
CA ILE A 14 3.71 -17.40 13.91
C ILE A 14 4.67 -16.80 14.94
N GLU A 15 5.88 -17.35 15.08
CA GLU A 15 6.90 -16.83 15.99
C GLU A 15 7.29 -15.39 15.62
N PHE A 16 7.56 -15.14 14.33
CA PHE A 16 7.79 -13.79 13.83
C PHE A 16 6.65 -12.83 14.18
N ALA A 17 5.39 -13.23 13.97
CA ALA A 17 4.23 -12.38 14.25
C ALA A 17 4.14 -12.01 15.74
N HIS A 18 4.46 -12.94 16.64
CA HIS A 18 4.54 -12.69 18.07
C HIS A 18 5.65 -11.70 18.45
N VAL A 19 6.85 -11.82 17.85
CA VAL A 19 7.93 -10.86 18.08
C VAL A 19 7.57 -9.49 17.52
N PHE A 20 7.02 -9.45 16.30
CA PHE A 20 6.65 -8.22 15.61
C PHE A 20 5.55 -7.45 16.36
N SER A 21 4.49 -8.14 16.79
CA SER A 21 3.40 -7.53 17.59
C SER A 21 3.89 -6.88 18.88
N LYS A 22 4.83 -7.53 19.60
CA LYS A 22 5.45 -6.95 20.79
C LYS A 22 6.27 -5.70 20.46
N LYS A 23 7.02 -5.74 19.35
CA LYS A 23 7.87 -4.62 18.91
C LYS A 23 7.03 -3.41 18.49
N THR A 24 5.91 -3.62 17.82
CA THR A 24 5.03 -2.53 17.34
C THR A 24 3.94 -2.15 18.33
N ASN A 25 3.81 -2.89 19.43
CA ASN A 25 2.74 -2.74 20.42
C ASN A 25 1.33 -2.83 19.81
N GLN A 26 1.17 -3.67 18.77
CA GLN A 26 -0.08 -3.91 18.06
C GLN A 26 -0.43 -5.39 18.11
N SER A 27 -1.71 -5.73 18.26
CA SER A 27 -2.13 -7.14 18.23
C SER A 27 -2.01 -7.74 16.83
N ILE A 28 -1.69 -9.03 16.74
CA ILE A 28 -1.61 -9.76 15.46
C ILE A 28 -2.94 -9.65 14.70
N SER A 29 -4.06 -9.79 15.40
CA SER A 29 -5.40 -9.65 14.81
C SER A 29 -5.61 -8.26 14.19
N HIS A 30 -5.16 -7.21 14.85
CA HIS A 30 -5.27 -5.84 14.34
C HIS A 30 -4.43 -5.65 13.07
N ILE A 31 -3.18 -6.13 13.08
CA ILE A 31 -2.28 -6.07 11.92
C ILE A 31 -2.90 -6.78 10.70
N VAL A 32 -3.43 -7.98 10.91
CA VAL A 32 -4.08 -8.76 9.83
C VAL A 32 -5.35 -8.08 9.34
N GLU A 33 -6.16 -7.53 10.25
CA GLU A 33 -7.40 -6.82 9.90
C GLU A 33 -7.11 -5.55 9.07
N GLU A 34 -6.11 -4.75 9.45
CA GLU A 34 -5.70 -3.58 8.66
C GLU A 34 -5.25 -3.98 7.26
N TYR A 35 -4.42 -5.02 7.15
CA TYR A 35 -3.94 -5.51 5.86
C TYR A 35 -5.09 -5.98 4.96
N LEU A 36 -6.00 -6.81 5.47
CA LEU A 36 -7.16 -7.28 4.73
C LEU A 36 -8.10 -6.13 4.33
N ASN A 37 -8.23 -5.10 5.19
CA ASN A 37 -9.00 -3.90 4.86
C ASN A 37 -8.36 -3.09 3.72
N GLU A 38 -7.03 -2.95 3.69
CA GLU A 38 -6.34 -2.29 2.59
C GLU A 38 -6.50 -3.06 1.27
N LEU A 39 -6.38 -4.40 1.29
CA LEU A 39 -6.66 -5.23 0.12
C LEU A 39 -8.10 -5.07 -0.37
N LYS A 40 -9.07 -5.10 0.54
CA LYS A 40 -10.49 -4.88 0.22
C LYS A 40 -10.71 -3.50 -0.43
N LYS A 41 -10.04 -2.44 0.04
CA LYS A 41 -10.16 -1.09 -0.55
C LYS A 41 -9.60 -1.03 -1.96
N GLN A 42 -8.51 -1.76 -2.24
CA GLN A 42 -7.90 -1.83 -3.57
C GLN A 42 -8.82 -2.55 -4.55
N GLU A 43 -9.40 -3.68 -4.15
CA GLU A 43 -10.28 -4.49 -5.00
C GLU A 43 -11.61 -3.78 -5.31
N ASN A 44 -12.19 -3.07 -4.32
CA ASN A 44 -13.47 -2.37 -4.49
C ASN A 44 -13.37 -0.97 -5.10
N ASN A 45 -12.15 -0.43 -5.30
CA ASN A 45 -11.94 0.84 -6.00
C ASN A 45 -10.76 0.69 -6.98
N PRO A 46 -10.95 0.00 -8.12
CA PRO A 46 -9.90 -0.14 -9.13
C PRO A 46 -9.36 1.22 -9.62
N ASP A 47 -10.18 2.28 -9.56
CA ASP A 47 -9.80 3.65 -9.94
C ASP A 47 -8.87 4.36 -8.94
N LYS A 48 -8.67 3.81 -7.73
CA LYS A 48 -7.70 4.34 -6.73
C LYS A 48 -6.27 3.86 -6.94
N ASN A 49 -6.01 3.08 -7.98
CA ASN A 49 -4.66 2.96 -8.52
C ASN A 49 -4.15 4.29 -9.11
N ASN A 50 -5.02 5.30 -9.27
CA ASN A 50 -4.63 6.69 -9.38
C ASN A 50 -4.19 7.21 -8.00
N PHE A 51 -2.90 7.04 -7.71
CA PHE A 51 -2.06 7.72 -6.72
C PHE A 51 -2.73 8.23 -5.42
N LYS A 52 -2.20 7.80 -4.26
CA LYS A 52 -2.61 8.30 -2.94
C LYS A 52 -2.70 9.84 -2.95
N PRO A 53 -3.73 10.47 -2.36
CA PRO A 53 -3.90 11.93 -2.37
C PRO A 53 -2.70 12.69 -1.78
N LYS A 54 -1.88 12.06 -0.94
CA LYS A 54 -0.60 12.60 -0.47
C LYS A 54 0.42 12.78 -1.60
N ILE A 55 0.44 11.86 -2.55
CA ILE A 55 1.30 11.90 -3.75
C ILE A 55 0.79 12.98 -4.71
N ASN A 56 -0.52 13.11 -4.90
CA ASN A 56 -1.10 14.21 -5.70
C ASN A 56 -0.83 15.58 -5.07
N LYS A 57 -0.93 15.70 -3.74
CA LYS A 57 -0.56 16.94 -3.03
C LYS A 57 0.93 17.27 -3.16
N LEU A 58 1.79 16.26 -3.12
CA LEU A 58 3.22 16.44 -3.32
C LEU A 58 3.51 16.89 -4.75
N TYR A 59 2.90 16.26 -5.76
CA TYR A 59 3.06 16.66 -7.15
C TYR A 59 2.51 18.06 -7.44
N GLY A 60 1.30 18.36 -6.97
CA GLY A 60 0.68 19.68 -7.11
C GLY A 60 1.44 20.81 -6.42
N ALA A 61 2.37 20.50 -5.50
CA ALA A 61 3.27 21.48 -4.90
C ALA A 61 4.48 21.81 -5.79
N PHE A 62 4.83 20.92 -6.74
CA PHE A 62 5.95 21.11 -7.66
C PHE A 62 5.51 21.49 -9.08
N GLU A 63 4.29 21.13 -9.49
CA GLU A 63 3.81 21.25 -10.87
C GLU A 63 2.32 21.64 -10.88
N SER A 64 1.93 22.59 -11.74
CA SER A 64 0.54 23.08 -11.87
C SER A 64 -0.34 22.25 -12.81
N GLN A 65 0.20 21.19 -13.42
CA GLN A 65 -0.51 20.29 -14.33
C GLN A 65 -0.88 18.98 -13.62
N PRO A 66 -1.80 18.15 -14.16
CA PRO A 66 -2.07 16.82 -13.62
C PRO A 66 -0.86 15.89 -13.77
N ILE A 67 -0.71 14.90 -12.89
CA ILE A 67 0.34 13.88 -12.99
C ILE A 67 0.16 13.10 -14.30
N PRO A 68 1.18 13.05 -15.18
CA PRO A 68 1.14 12.26 -16.40
C PRO A 68 1.03 10.76 -16.10
N ASP A 69 0.51 9.99 -17.06
CA ASP A 69 0.41 8.54 -16.91
C ASP A 69 1.79 7.89 -16.73
N LYS A 70 1.82 6.73 -16.04
CA LYS A 70 3.04 5.97 -15.76
C LYS A 70 3.85 5.66 -17.02
N LYS A 71 3.20 5.42 -18.17
CA LYS A 71 3.89 5.16 -19.45
C LYS A 71 4.62 6.41 -19.94
N GLU A 72 3.98 7.56 -19.82
CA GLU A 72 4.54 8.85 -20.21
C GLU A 72 5.66 9.31 -19.28
N LEU A 73 5.51 9.11 -17.98
CA LEU A 73 6.59 9.37 -17.01
C LEU A 73 7.85 8.55 -17.30
N ARG A 74 7.68 7.26 -17.63
CA ARG A 74 8.81 6.40 -18.02
C ARG A 74 9.46 6.86 -19.33
N ARG A 75 8.65 7.21 -20.32
CA ARG A 75 9.15 7.77 -21.59
C ARG A 75 10.01 9.01 -21.31
N ASN A 76 9.47 9.99 -20.60
CA ASN A 76 10.16 11.24 -20.31
C ASN A 76 11.44 11.04 -19.48
N PHE A 77 11.43 10.08 -18.55
CA PHE A 77 12.62 9.72 -17.77
C PHE A 77 13.70 9.09 -18.65
N HIS A 78 13.36 8.13 -19.52
CA HIS A 78 14.32 7.47 -20.39
C HIS A 78 14.84 8.38 -21.51
N GLU A 79 14.00 9.27 -22.06
CA GLU A 79 14.40 10.23 -23.10
C GLU A 79 15.35 11.30 -22.57
N LYS A 80 15.20 11.75 -21.32
CA LYS A 80 16.14 12.70 -20.69
C LYS A 80 17.54 12.13 -20.41
N ASN A 81 17.72 10.81 -20.45
CA ASN A 81 19.02 10.17 -20.23
C ASN A 81 19.84 9.98 -21.53
N TYR A 82 19.38 10.54 -22.66
CA TYR A 82 20.07 10.52 -23.97
C TYR A 82 20.46 11.93 -24.45
N ASN A 83 21.18 12.69 -23.62
CA ASN A 83 21.99 13.84 -24.04
C ASN A 83 23.08 14.13 -23.01
#